data_AF-A0A6I2TZ72-F1
#
_entry.id   AF-A0A6I2TZ72-F1
#
_cell.length_a   1.000
_cell.length_b   1.000
_cell.length_c   1.000
_cell.angle_alpha   90.00
_cell.angle_beta   90.00
_cell.angle_gamma   90.00
#
_symmetry.space_group_name_H-M   'P 1'
#
loop_
_entity.id
_entity.type
_entity.pdbx_description
1 polymer ?
#
loop_
_entity_poly.entity_id
_entity_poly.type
_entity_poly.pdbx_seq_one_letter_code
_entity_poly.pdbx_strand_id
1 'polypeptide(L)'
;MTQVSGFILSPVDAVSDRFTEISELSTSGFNVLLRAKRNGQWWILKSLKPDVCHDSIFLQLQQKEYDILARLDHPGIVKVEGLEEVEGYGRCIVMEWIDGVTLEEWLTQGHSGFERRQIARQLLQVMEYVHNQQIVHRDLKPANIMIARNGGTIKLIDFGLSDADSYTILKSPAGTEGYVSPEQQEESVPDVRNDIYSLGVILKEMRLGWSCRWAVKRCFLPLEYRYPNVLALRMHIQSLHRRLIALNCLLAFLVLGTSGIVLYNKVVKPEILYDVVAQFTVGNLEYKSWGGGLVTVSAANDRDSVIEIPATVKYQGVSYRVDELEDSAFAVHPFLKRVVMPDNPKLHVMKHVFDGSPNLESIYFRSKTPPRLGNAIWKVTMDDIFEALSFRKIVLYVPKGSKDAYCRSPWGRFTYIVEFEK
;
A
#
# COMPACT_ATOMS: atom_id res chain seq x y z
N MET A 1 69.04 9.01 -13.30
CA MET A 1 67.59 9.27 -13.45
C MET A 1 67.05 9.58 -12.07
N THR A 2 66.97 10.84 -11.64
CA THR A 2 65.96 11.87 -11.98
C THR A 2 64.60 11.63 -11.33
N GLN A 3 64.40 12.21 -10.13
CA GLN A 3 63.47 13.32 -9.85
C GLN A 3 63.27 13.40 -8.33
N VAL A 4 64.04 14.27 -7.67
CA VAL A 4 63.67 14.78 -6.36
C VAL A 4 62.74 15.94 -6.66
N SER A 5 61.45 15.79 -6.37
CA SER A 5 60.47 16.87 -6.55
C SER A 5 60.91 18.08 -5.74
N GLY A 6 61.41 19.10 -6.44
CA GLY A 6 61.66 20.41 -5.88
C GLY A 6 60.34 21.08 -5.54
N PHE A 7 59.86 20.85 -4.32
CA PHE A 7 59.05 21.86 -3.65
C PHE A 7 60.00 22.92 -3.14
N ILE A 8 59.98 24.09 -3.77
CA ILE A 8 60.41 25.33 -3.12
C ILE A 8 59.44 25.49 -1.95
N LEU A 9 59.84 25.04 -0.76
CA LEU A 9 59.25 25.54 0.47
C LEU A 9 59.63 27.02 0.50
N SER A 10 58.73 27.88 0.03
CA SER A 10 58.70 29.27 0.50
C SER A 10 58.82 29.19 2.02
N PRO A 11 59.66 30.02 2.67
CA PRO A 11 59.77 29.99 4.12
C PRO A 11 58.34 30.12 4.64
N VAL A 12 57.91 29.07 5.34
CA VAL A 12 56.58 28.97 5.95
C VAL A 12 56.44 30.28 6.72
N ASP A 13 55.63 31.20 6.18
CA ASP A 13 55.13 32.34 6.94
C ASP A 13 54.71 31.74 8.27
N ALA A 14 55.39 32.14 9.34
CA ALA A 14 55.27 31.54 10.65
C ALA A 14 53.80 31.25 10.91
N VAL A 15 53.41 29.97 10.88
CA VAL A 15 52.05 29.54 11.12
C VAL A 15 51.79 29.95 12.56
N SER A 16 51.19 31.12 12.71
CA SER A 16 50.90 31.69 14.00
C SER A 16 49.89 30.76 14.64
N ASP A 17 50.27 30.14 15.77
CA ASP A 17 49.39 29.33 16.60
C ASP A 17 48.18 30.14 17.14
N ARG A 18 48.20 31.46 16.95
CA ARG A 18 47.15 32.38 17.34
C ARG A 18 46.03 32.44 16.30
N PHE A 19 44.81 32.59 16.81
CA PHE A 19 43.63 32.89 16.02
C PHE A 19 43.72 34.28 15.36
N THR A 20 43.32 34.36 14.10
CA THR A 20 43.20 35.59 13.30
C THR A 20 41.78 35.72 12.72
N GLU A 21 41.47 36.85 12.08
CA GLU A 21 40.16 37.10 11.45
C GLU A 21 38.97 36.84 12.42
N ILE A 22 39.14 37.21 13.70
CA ILE A 22 38.14 36.98 14.75
C ILE A 22 36.95 37.91 14.50
N SER A 23 35.75 37.34 14.40
CA SER A 23 34.49 38.07 14.24
C SER A 23 33.40 37.46 15.12
N GLU A 24 32.68 38.29 15.87
CA GLU A 24 31.53 37.84 16.66
C GLU A 24 30.39 37.40 15.74
N LEU A 25 29.85 36.20 15.98
CA LEU A 25 28.72 35.65 15.24
C LEU A 25 27.40 35.88 15.98
N SER A 26 27.39 35.57 17.28
CA SER A 26 26.20 35.65 18.10
C SER A 26 26.55 35.69 19.57
N THR A 27 25.59 36.19 20.36
CA THR A 27 25.67 36.28 21.81
C THR A 27 24.42 35.64 22.39
N SER A 28 24.59 34.65 23.26
CA SER A 28 23.47 33.88 23.84
C SER A 28 23.75 33.54 25.30
N GLY A 29 22.79 33.83 26.18
CA GLY A 29 22.94 33.63 27.62
C GLY A 29 24.16 34.38 28.16
N PHE A 30 25.11 33.64 28.72
CA PHE A 30 26.37 34.15 29.25
C PHE A 30 27.58 33.92 28.32
N ASN A 31 27.34 33.47 27.09
CA ASN A 31 28.37 33.13 26.11
C ASN A 31 28.39 34.09 24.91
N VAL A 32 29.55 34.22 24.28
CA VAL A 32 29.77 34.86 22.98
C VAL A 32 30.40 33.83 22.04
N LEU A 33 29.79 33.64 20.87
CA LEU A 33 30.29 32.78 19.80
C LEU A 33 31.02 33.62 18.77
N LEU A 34 32.27 33.24 18.50
CA LEU A 34 33.15 33.90 17.56
C LEU A 34 33.50 32.94 16.43
N ARG A 35 33.66 33.46 15.22
CA ARG A 35 34.36 32.79 14.14
C ARG A 35 35.80 33.29 14.12
N ALA A 36 36.75 32.38 14.00
CA ALA A 36 38.15 32.72 13.91
C ALA A 36 38.88 31.78 12.95
N LYS A 37 40.07 32.18 12.49
CA LYS A 37 40.90 31.40 11.58
C LYS A 37 42.21 31.02 12.25
N ARG A 38 42.59 29.75 12.14
CA ARG A 38 43.88 29.22 12.60
C ARG A 38 44.40 28.23 11.58
N ASN A 39 45.67 28.34 11.21
CA ASN A 39 46.34 27.44 10.25
C ASN A 39 45.60 27.34 8.91
N GLY A 40 44.99 28.45 8.46
CA GLY A 40 44.20 28.50 7.24
C GLY A 40 42.79 27.88 7.33
N GLN A 41 42.39 27.34 8.48
CA GLN A 41 41.10 26.71 8.73
C GLN A 41 40.21 27.60 9.61
N TRP A 42 38.89 27.53 9.39
CA TRP A 42 37.90 28.21 10.22
C TRP A 42 37.57 27.39 11.46
N TRP A 43 37.35 28.10 12.57
CA TRP A 43 37.00 27.57 13.88
C TRP A 43 35.90 28.41 14.51
N ILE A 44 35.18 27.80 15.45
CA ILE A 44 34.28 28.49 16.37
C ILE A 44 34.95 28.58 17.74
N LEU A 45 34.91 29.76 18.34
CA LEU A 45 35.34 29.99 19.72
C LEU A 45 34.10 30.33 20.55
N LYS A 46 33.83 29.53 21.59
CA LYS A 46 32.78 29.82 22.58
C LYS A 46 33.41 30.37 23.84
N SER A 47 33.32 31.69 24.00
CA SER A 47 33.85 32.42 25.15
C SER A 47 32.73 32.80 26.13
N LEU A 48 33.09 33.11 27.37
CA LEU A 48 32.20 33.75 28.31
C LEU A 48 32.13 35.25 28.02
N LYS A 49 30.98 35.89 28.26
CA LYS A 49 30.87 37.34 28.14
C LYS A 49 31.85 38.04 29.10
N PRO A 50 32.33 39.26 28.77
CA PRO A 50 33.31 39.98 29.58
C PRO A 50 32.89 40.24 31.04
N ASP A 51 31.58 40.33 31.31
CA ASP A 51 31.01 40.57 32.64
C ASP A 51 31.05 39.32 33.55
N VAL A 52 31.13 38.12 32.98
CA VAL A 52 31.13 36.84 33.73
C VAL A 52 32.38 35.99 33.51
N CYS A 53 33.31 36.42 32.66
CA CYS A 53 34.46 35.59 32.26
C CYS A 53 35.45 35.28 33.39
N HIS A 54 35.36 35.97 34.53
CA HIS A 54 36.16 35.71 35.74
C HIS A 54 35.35 35.06 36.87
N ASP A 55 34.05 34.86 36.68
CA ASP A 55 33.20 34.25 37.71
C ASP A 55 33.41 32.73 37.74
N SER A 56 33.78 32.23 38.92
CA SER A 56 34.07 30.82 39.15
C SER A 56 32.94 29.87 38.75
N ILE A 57 31.67 30.27 38.88
CA ILE A 57 30.52 29.43 38.55
C ILE A 57 30.43 29.26 37.03
N PHE A 58 30.52 30.35 36.27
CA PHE A 58 30.47 30.30 34.81
C PHE A 58 31.69 29.61 34.21
N LEU A 59 32.87 29.78 34.81
CA LEU A 59 34.07 29.02 34.45
C LEU A 59 33.90 27.52 34.71
N GLN A 60 33.26 27.12 35.81
CA GLN A 60 32.95 25.70 36.06
C GLN A 60 31.94 25.14 35.06
N LEU A 61 30.92 25.93 34.68
CA LEU A 61 29.96 25.54 33.64
C LEU A 61 30.63 25.36 32.27
N GLN A 62 31.49 26.30 31.87
CA GLN A 62 32.25 26.19 30.63
C GLN A 62 33.20 24.98 30.64
N GLN A 63 33.84 24.69 31.78
CA GLN A 63 34.67 23.50 31.93
C GLN A 63 33.84 22.22 31.80
N LYS A 64 32.68 22.16 32.46
CA LYS A 64 31.74 21.04 32.37
C LYS A 64 31.33 20.78 30.93
N GLU A 65 30.97 21.83 30.19
CA GLU A 65 30.58 21.71 28.78
C GLU A 65 31.73 21.14 27.93
N TYR A 66 32.95 21.67 28.09
CA TYR A 66 34.12 21.13 27.41
C TYR A 66 34.35 19.66 27.74
N ASP A 67 34.32 19.29 29.03
CA ASP A 67 34.58 17.92 29.46
C ASP A 67 33.56 16.92 28.91
N ILE A 68 32.29 17.35 28.77
CA ILE A 68 31.24 16.56 28.12
C ILE A 68 31.56 16.39 26.63
N LEU A 69 31.82 17.50 25.92
CA LEU A 69 32.13 17.48 24.48
C LEU A 69 33.39 16.67 24.16
N ALA A 70 34.44 16.78 24.97
CA ALA A 70 35.72 16.11 24.76
C ALA A 70 35.62 14.57 24.88
N ARG A 71 34.59 14.06 25.56
CA ARG A 71 34.32 12.62 25.68
C ARG A 71 33.50 12.06 24.52
N LEU A 72 32.87 12.92 23.72
CA LEU A 72 31.96 12.52 22.65
C LEU A 72 32.72 12.40 21.32
N ASP A 73 32.69 11.21 20.73
CA ASP A 73 33.21 10.93 19.39
C ASP A 73 32.09 10.37 18.51
N HIS A 74 31.40 11.27 17.82
CA HIS A 74 30.34 10.92 16.89
C HIS A 74 30.26 11.95 15.76
N PRO A 75 30.11 11.54 14.48
CA PRO A 75 30.09 12.47 13.35
C PRO A 75 28.98 13.52 13.43
N GLY A 76 27.88 13.19 14.10
CA GLY A 76 26.74 14.08 14.32
C GLY A 76 26.81 14.96 15.56
N ILE A 77 27.98 15.09 16.18
CA ILE A 77 28.26 16.01 17.28
C ILE A 77 29.41 16.92 16.85
N VAL A 78 29.40 18.18 17.29
CA VAL A 78 30.49 19.11 17.05
C VAL A 78 31.78 18.61 17.71
N LYS A 79 32.88 18.62 16.97
CA LYS A 79 34.20 18.30 17.50
C LYS A 79 34.76 19.49 18.26
N VAL A 80 35.30 19.20 19.43
CA VAL A 80 36.06 20.14 20.25
C VAL A 80 37.54 19.83 20.13
N GLU A 81 38.36 20.87 19.98
CA GLU A 81 39.82 20.74 19.92
C GLU A 81 40.44 20.92 21.31
N GLY A 82 39.96 21.92 22.06
CA GLY A 82 40.56 22.29 23.34
C GLY A 82 39.84 23.42 24.06
N LEU A 83 40.35 23.70 25.26
CA LEU A 83 40.11 24.95 25.99
C LEU A 83 41.38 25.80 25.88
N GLU A 84 41.25 27.02 25.40
CA GLU A 84 42.40 27.91 25.15
C GLU A 84 42.11 29.35 25.60
N GLU A 85 43.13 30.04 26.09
CA GLU A 85 43.04 31.49 26.36
C GLU A 85 43.22 32.27 25.07
N VAL A 86 42.24 33.10 24.72
CA VAL A 86 42.24 33.94 23.51
C VAL A 86 42.30 35.41 23.91
N GLU A 87 43.27 36.14 23.35
CA GLU A 87 43.49 37.55 23.64
C GLU A 87 42.21 38.37 23.41
N GLY A 88 41.79 39.11 24.43
CA GLY A 88 40.57 39.93 24.43
C GLY A 88 39.27 39.20 24.78
N TYR A 89 39.25 37.86 24.73
CA TYR A 89 38.04 37.05 24.98
C TYR A 89 38.18 36.08 26.16
N GLY A 90 39.40 35.90 26.67
CA GLY A 90 39.70 34.97 27.76
C GLY A 90 39.55 33.52 27.32
N ARG A 91 39.18 32.65 28.27
CA ARG A 91 39.06 31.21 28.01
C ARG A 91 37.93 30.89 27.05
N CYS A 92 38.27 30.18 25.97
CA CYS A 92 37.37 29.79 24.91
C CYS A 92 37.36 28.26 24.73
N ILE A 93 36.19 27.69 24.50
CA ILE A 93 36.08 26.33 23.94
C ILE A 93 36.31 26.46 22.43
N VAL A 94 37.32 25.77 21.92
CA VAL A 94 37.67 25.74 20.49
C VAL A 94 36.95 24.58 19.82
N MET A 95 36.09 24.88 18.85
CA MET A 95 35.21 23.92 18.18
C MET A 95 35.36 23.99 16.66
N GLU A 96 35.12 22.86 15.98
CA GLU A 96 35.15 22.82 14.51
C GLU A 96 34.15 23.83 13.90
N TRP A 97 34.56 24.48 12.80
CA TRP A 97 33.61 25.22 11.98
C TRP A 97 32.73 24.27 11.17
N ILE A 98 31.42 24.51 11.20
CA ILE A 98 30.44 23.73 10.43
C ILE A 98 29.88 24.64 9.33
N ASP A 99 30.22 24.34 8.07
CA ASP A 99 29.56 24.99 6.94
C ASP A 99 28.14 24.41 6.75
N GLY A 100 27.14 25.15 7.21
CA GLY A 100 25.76 24.68 7.29
C GLY A 100 24.79 25.79 7.69
N VAL A 101 23.55 25.39 7.95
CA VAL A 101 22.48 26.21 8.53
C VAL A 101 21.92 25.51 9.75
N THR A 102 21.28 26.22 10.66
CA THR A 102 20.58 25.57 11.79
C THR A 102 19.34 24.83 11.29
N LEU A 103 18.86 23.84 12.04
CA LEU A 103 17.59 23.16 11.75
C LEU A 103 16.43 24.16 11.81
N GLU A 104 16.53 25.19 12.66
CA GLU A 104 15.56 26.28 12.72
C GLU A 104 15.44 27.00 11.37
N GLU A 105 16.56 27.46 10.82
CA GLU A 105 16.61 28.10 9.50
C GLU A 105 16.18 27.14 8.38
N TRP A 106 16.63 25.89 8.46
CA TRP A 106 16.28 24.84 7.49
C TRP A 106 14.78 24.54 7.49
N LEU A 107 14.11 24.56 8.64
CA LEU A 107 12.67 24.33 8.74
C LEU A 107 11.82 25.44 8.09
N THR A 108 12.37 26.64 7.90
CA THR A 108 11.71 27.72 7.16
C THR A 108 11.67 27.47 5.64
N GLN A 109 12.49 26.54 5.14
CA GLN A 109 12.64 26.23 3.74
C GLN A 109 11.76 25.04 3.28
N GLY A 110 11.47 25.00 1.98
CA GLY A 110 10.61 23.98 1.37
C GLY A 110 11.32 22.65 1.12
N HIS A 111 11.53 21.83 2.15
CA HIS A 111 12.15 20.50 2.01
C HIS A 111 11.13 19.37 1.79
N SER A 112 11.54 18.36 1.03
CA SER A 112 10.75 17.16 0.78
C SER A 112 10.55 16.33 2.04
N GLY A 113 9.48 15.53 2.08
CA GLY A 113 9.25 14.61 3.19
C GLY A 113 10.36 13.56 3.36
N PHE A 114 11.11 13.25 2.29
CA PHE A 114 12.25 12.33 2.34
C PHE A 114 13.43 12.95 3.12
N GLU A 115 13.83 14.18 2.77
CA GLU A 115 14.91 14.90 3.46
C GLU A 115 14.60 15.07 4.95
N ARG A 116 13.37 15.48 5.28
CA ARG A 116 12.94 15.64 6.68
C ARG A 116 13.05 14.32 7.46
N ARG A 117 12.66 13.20 6.87
CA ARG A 117 12.81 11.87 7.50
C ARG A 117 14.27 11.46 7.66
N GLN A 118 15.13 11.82 6.71
CA GLN A 118 16.57 11.55 6.80
C GLN A 118 17.21 12.32 7.95
N ILE A 119 16.92 13.62 8.07
CA ILE A 119 17.39 14.47 9.19
C ILE A 119 16.86 13.94 10.53
N ALA A 120 15.56 13.62 10.61
CA ALA A 120 14.96 13.07 11.83
C ALA A 120 15.59 11.75 12.26
N ARG A 121 15.89 10.87 11.29
CA ARG A 121 16.58 9.60 11.56
C ARG A 121 17.98 9.83 12.12
N GLN A 122 18.73 10.77 11.56
CA GLN A 122 20.06 11.10 12.07
C GLN A 122 19.97 11.69 13.49
N LEU A 123 19.02 12.58 13.76
CA LEU A 123 18.81 13.17 15.09
C LEU A 123 18.56 12.12 16.15
N LEU A 124 17.68 11.16 15.87
CA LEU A 124 17.41 10.05 16.78
C LEU A 124 18.63 9.15 16.99
N GLN A 125 19.48 8.96 15.97
CA GLN A 125 20.72 8.19 16.12
C GLN A 125 21.75 8.92 16.97
N VAL A 126 21.92 10.23 16.76
CA VAL A 126 22.84 11.04 17.56
C VAL A 126 22.39 11.06 19.02
N MET A 127 21.10 11.30 19.30
CA MET A 127 20.59 11.33 20.66
C MET A 127 20.62 9.96 21.35
N GLU A 128 20.42 8.86 20.60
CA GLU A 128 20.66 7.51 21.12
C GLU A 128 22.12 7.32 21.56
N TYR A 129 23.09 7.81 20.78
CA TYR A 129 24.50 7.80 21.17
C TYR A 129 24.75 8.64 22.43
N VAL A 130 24.25 9.88 22.49
CA VAL A 130 24.39 10.77 23.66
C VAL A 130 23.85 10.11 24.93
N HIS A 131 22.65 9.54 24.87
CA HIS A 131 22.04 8.86 26.02
C HIS A 131 22.80 7.59 26.42
N ASN A 132 23.39 6.85 25.47
CA ASN A 132 24.23 5.69 25.77
C ASN A 132 25.53 6.08 26.51
N GLN A 133 25.99 7.32 26.34
CA GLN A 133 27.11 7.89 27.11
C GLN A 133 26.69 8.42 28.49
N GLN A 134 25.47 8.13 28.96
CA GLN A 134 24.90 8.63 30.23
C GLN A 134 24.87 10.17 30.30
N ILE A 135 24.59 10.81 29.18
CA ILE A 135 24.44 12.26 29.08
C ILE A 135 22.98 12.59 28.75
N VAL A 136 22.40 13.56 29.46
CA VAL A 136 21.11 14.18 29.14
C VAL A 136 21.39 15.57 28.57
N HIS A 137 20.86 15.89 27.39
CA HIS A 137 21.17 17.13 26.69
C HIS A 137 20.51 18.36 27.33
N ARG A 138 19.25 18.23 27.76
CA ARG A 138 18.41 19.21 28.49
C ARG A 138 18.04 20.49 27.75
N ASP A 139 18.76 20.89 26.70
CA ASP A 139 18.38 22.04 25.86
C ASP A 139 18.30 21.70 24.36
N LEU A 140 17.60 20.62 24.03
CA LEU A 140 17.45 20.20 22.64
C LEU A 140 16.42 21.07 21.92
N LYS A 141 16.87 21.80 20.90
CA LYS A 141 16.04 22.69 20.06
C LYS A 141 16.62 22.81 18.65
N PRO A 142 15.84 23.24 17.63
CA PRO A 142 16.31 23.38 16.25
C PRO A 142 17.53 24.30 16.10
N ALA A 143 17.65 25.36 16.91
CA ALA A 143 18.82 26.25 16.88
C ALA A 143 20.13 25.56 17.29
N ASN A 144 20.07 24.48 18.08
CA ASN A 144 21.24 23.73 18.56
C ASN A 144 21.61 22.54 17.65
N ILE A 145 20.96 22.43 16.49
CA ILE A 145 21.18 21.36 15.51
C ILE A 145 21.58 22.03 14.20
N MET A 146 22.82 21.83 13.74
CA MET A 146 23.24 22.28 12.42
C MET A 146 23.03 21.20 11.38
N ILE A 147 22.74 21.61 10.14
CA ILE A 147 22.70 20.75 8.96
C ILE A 147 23.83 21.21 8.05
N ALA A 148 24.86 20.39 7.95
CA ALA A 148 26.02 20.67 7.12
C ALA A 148 25.66 20.59 5.63
N ARG A 149 26.22 21.50 4.83
CA ARG A 149 25.96 21.58 3.37
C ARG A 149 26.45 20.33 2.62
N ASN A 150 27.44 19.63 3.18
CA ASN A 150 28.12 18.47 2.58
C ASN A 150 27.30 17.15 2.70
N GLY A 151 26.06 17.16 2.23
CA GLY A 151 25.21 15.97 2.18
C GLY A 151 24.15 15.88 3.28
N GLY A 152 23.91 16.97 4.02
CA GLY A 152 22.82 17.05 4.99
C GLY A 152 23.07 16.22 6.25
N THR A 153 24.33 16.13 6.67
CA THR A 153 24.69 15.52 7.96
C THR A 153 24.33 16.48 9.07
N ILE A 154 23.63 16.02 10.09
CA ILE A 154 23.33 16.87 11.25
C ILE A 154 24.56 16.97 12.18
N LYS A 155 24.67 18.05 12.94
CA LYS A 155 25.60 18.18 14.07
C LYS A 155 24.93 18.86 15.25
N LEU A 156 24.96 18.23 16.42
CA LEU A 156 24.62 18.89 17.68
C LEU A 156 25.78 19.79 18.11
N ILE A 157 25.47 21.06 18.44
CA ILE A 157 26.50 22.10 18.62
C ILE A 157 26.56 22.74 20.01
N ASP A 158 25.63 22.43 20.92
CA ASP A 158 25.57 23.12 22.22
C ASP A 158 25.21 22.15 23.35
N PHE A 159 26.13 21.98 24.31
CA PHE A 159 25.98 21.11 25.47
C PHE A 159 26.03 21.92 26.78
N GLY A 160 25.85 23.24 26.72
CA GLY A 160 26.01 24.13 27.88
C GLY A 160 25.05 23.87 29.04
N LEU A 161 23.90 23.23 28.78
CA LEU A 161 22.93 22.80 29.79
C LEU A 161 22.93 21.29 30.04
N SER A 162 23.79 20.54 29.35
CA SER A 162 23.83 19.09 29.46
C SER A 162 24.29 18.64 30.84
N ASP A 163 23.84 17.45 31.22
CA ASP A 163 24.23 16.81 32.47
C ASP A 163 24.72 15.40 32.23
N ALA A 164 25.66 14.96 33.06
CA ALA A 164 26.25 13.64 33.02
C ALA A 164 26.44 13.13 34.45
N ASP A 165 26.35 11.83 34.67
CA ASP A 165 26.44 11.22 36.02
C ASP A 165 27.72 11.63 36.79
N SER A 166 28.79 11.99 36.08
CA SER A 166 30.05 12.43 36.68
C SER A 166 30.07 13.88 37.19
N TYR A 167 29.00 14.67 36.98
CA TYR A 167 28.92 16.07 37.40
C TYR A 167 27.69 16.33 38.28
N THR A 168 27.90 16.95 39.44
CA THR A 168 26.83 17.37 40.36
C THR A 168 26.45 18.85 40.20
N ILE A 169 27.20 19.57 39.36
CA ILE A 169 27.09 21.03 39.22
C ILE A 169 25.85 21.38 38.38
N LEU A 170 24.94 22.14 39.02
CA LEU A 170 23.76 22.80 38.46
C LEU A 170 22.66 21.88 37.92
N LYS A 171 22.02 21.18 38.88
CA LYS A 171 20.65 20.68 38.77
C LYS A 171 19.66 21.80 39.11
N SER A 172 19.61 22.85 38.31
CA SER A 172 18.52 23.84 38.35
C SER A 172 17.58 23.61 37.17
N PRO A 173 16.27 23.93 37.28
CA PRO A 173 15.37 23.95 36.13
C PRO A 173 15.95 24.84 35.02
N ALA A 174 16.02 24.32 33.80
CA ALA A 174 16.65 24.98 32.65
C ALA A 174 16.08 24.42 31.34
N GLY A 175 16.29 25.14 30.24
CA GLY A 175 15.85 24.75 28.90
C GLY A 175 15.12 25.89 28.18
N THR A 176 14.92 25.72 26.88
CA THR A 176 14.27 26.74 26.05
C THR A 176 12.75 26.58 26.05
N GLU A 177 12.03 27.69 26.24
CA GLU A 177 10.57 27.74 26.17
C GLU A 177 10.05 27.13 24.86
N GLY A 178 8.97 26.35 24.95
CA GLY A 178 8.40 25.61 23.82
C GLY A 178 9.04 24.25 23.54
N TYR A 179 10.27 24.00 24.01
CA TYR A 179 10.97 22.72 23.85
C TYR A 179 11.22 21.98 25.16
N VAL A 180 11.32 22.71 26.27
CA VAL A 180 11.46 22.16 27.62
C VAL A 180 10.20 21.39 28.03
N SER A 181 10.38 20.27 28.71
CA SER A 181 9.28 19.44 29.20
C SER A 181 8.70 19.97 30.52
N PRO A 182 7.41 19.71 30.84
CA PRO A 182 6.77 20.23 32.05
C PRO A 182 7.54 19.88 33.32
N GLU A 183 7.93 18.62 33.49
CA GLU A 183 8.70 18.17 34.64
C GLU A 183 10.10 18.79 34.72
N GLN A 184 10.74 19.16 33.60
CA GLN A 184 12.04 19.84 33.64
C GLN A 184 11.90 21.33 34.03
N GLN A 185 10.71 21.91 33.88
CA GLN A 185 10.40 23.25 34.39
C GLN A 185 10.18 23.24 35.90
N GLU A 186 9.62 22.14 36.44
CA GLU A 186 9.27 21.99 37.85
C GLU A 186 10.42 21.39 38.69
N GLU A 187 11.06 20.35 38.16
CA GLU A 187 12.07 19.55 38.83
C GLU A 187 13.42 19.68 38.14
N SER A 188 14.48 19.41 38.90
CA SER A 188 15.84 19.52 38.39
C SER A 188 16.55 18.19 38.17
N VAL A 189 15.86 17.07 38.35
CA VAL A 189 16.44 15.74 38.15
C VAL A 189 16.62 15.49 36.65
N PRO A 190 17.86 15.27 36.18
CA PRO A 190 18.09 14.93 34.78
C PRO A 190 17.43 13.58 34.43
N ASP A 191 16.64 13.56 33.38
CA ASP A 191 16.03 12.34 32.85
C ASP A 191 16.05 12.38 31.32
N VAL A 192 16.51 11.29 30.69
CA VAL A 192 16.52 11.12 29.23
C VAL A 192 15.14 11.31 28.59
N ARG A 193 14.06 11.09 29.36
CA ARG A 193 12.67 11.30 28.94
C ARG A 193 12.30 12.76 28.75
N ASN A 194 13.06 13.69 29.31
CA ASN A 194 12.93 15.13 29.05
C ASN A 194 13.39 15.43 27.61
N ASP A 195 14.56 14.90 27.21
CA ASP A 195 15.03 15.03 25.83
C ASP A 195 14.07 14.37 24.82
N ILE A 196 13.39 13.27 25.21
CA ILE A 196 12.36 12.62 24.37
C ILE A 196 11.16 13.54 24.14
N TYR A 197 10.78 14.36 25.12
CA TYR A 197 9.75 15.39 24.95
C TYR A 197 10.21 16.44 23.93
N SER A 198 11.43 16.99 24.11
CA SER A 198 12.00 17.98 23.20
C SER A 198 12.16 17.44 21.77
N LEU A 199 12.60 16.19 21.63
CA LEU A 199 12.58 15.45 20.36
C LEU A 199 11.17 15.36 19.78
N GLY A 200 10.16 15.09 20.60
CA GLY A 200 8.75 15.10 20.19
C GLY A 200 8.33 16.43 19.57
N VAL A 201 8.72 17.56 20.19
CA VAL A 201 8.46 18.91 19.66
C VAL A 201 9.13 19.10 18.31
N ILE A 202 10.43 18.82 18.20
CA ILE A 202 11.19 18.96 16.95
C ILE A 202 10.59 18.08 15.85
N LEU A 203 10.30 16.81 16.13
CA LEU A 203 9.71 15.88 15.15
C LEU A 203 8.30 16.32 14.70
N LYS A 204 7.54 17.01 15.56
CA LYS A 204 6.25 17.61 15.22
C LYS A 204 6.42 18.77 14.23
N GLU A 205 7.39 19.65 14.48
CA GLU A 205 7.71 20.78 13.59
C GLU A 205 8.25 20.33 12.22
N MET A 206 9.02 19.24 12.19
CA MET A 206 9.49 18.61 10.96
C MET A 206 8.35 18.02 10.10
N ARG A 207 7.10 17.97 10.57
CA ARG A 207 5.92 17.53 9.77
C ARG A 207 6.18 16.23 8.98
N LEU A 208 6.68 15.19 9.64
CA LEU A 208 7.13 13.92 9.01
C LEU A 208 6.00 13.07 8.36
N GLY A 209 4.77 13.58 8.37
CA GLY A 209 3.58 12.92 7.85
C GLY A 209 2.88 12.03 8.87
N TRP A 210 1.80 11.38 8.43
CA TRP A 210 0.90 10.64 9.31
C TRP A 210 1.56 9.45 10.02
N SER A 211 2.57 8.86 9.38
CA SER A 211 3.33 7.70 9.87
C SER A 211 3.96 7.89 11.25
N CYS A 212 4.35 9.12 11.60
CA CYS A 212 5.06 9.42 12.84
C CYS A 212 4.13 10.00 13.93
N ARG A 213 2.86 10.30 13.60
CA ARG A 213 1.94 11.03 14.48
C ARG A 213 1.76 10.33 15.83
N TRP A 214 1.61 9.00 15.82
CA TRP A 214 1.41 8.22 17.04
C TRP A 214 2.65 8.17 17.92
N ALA A 215 3.83 8.06 17.31
CA ALA A 215 5.09 8.10 18.03
C ALA A 215 5.31 9.48 18.68
N VAL A 216 5.12 10.56 17.91
CA VAL A 216 5.24 11.94 18.40
C VAL A 216 4.24 12.22 19.53
N LYS A 217 2.98 11.77 19.40
CA LYS A 217 1.98 11.94 20.47
C LYS A 217 2.41 11.29 21.79
N ARG A 218 3.07 10.13 21.72
CA ARG A 218 3.55 9.42 22.91
C ARG A 218 4.71 10.15 23.61
N CYS A 219 5.49 10.96 22.90
CA CYS A 219 6.54 11.80 23.51
C CYS A 219 6.00 12.86 24.47
N PHE A 220 4.71 13.23 24.36
CA PHE A 220 4.10 14.28 25.18
C PHE A 220 3.26 13.75 26.35
N LEU A 221 3.20 12.42 26.55
CA LEU A 221 2.48 11.83 27.68
C LEU A 221 3.22 12.09 29.00
N PRO A 222 2.61 11.84 30.18
CA PRO A 222 3.34 11.82 31.45
C PRO A 222 4.55 10.88 31.41
N LEU A 223 5.57 11.15 32.25
CA LEU A 223 6.87 10.44 32.26
C LEU A 223 6.74 8.91 32.26
N GLU A 224 5.77 8.36 32.99
CA GLU A 224 5.50 6.92 33.10
C GLU A 224 5.03 6.25 31.79
N TYR A 225 4.44 7.03 30.87
CA TYR A 225 3.90 6.52 29.59
C TYR A 225 4.75 6.90 28.37
N ARG A 226 5.74 7.79 28.53
CA ARG A 226 6.69 8.13 27.46
C ARG A 226 7.56 6.94 27.08
N TYR A 227 8.33 7.09 26.02
CA TYR A 227 9.39 6.12 25.71
C TYR A 227 10.43 6.14 26.83
N PRO A 228 10.92 4.98 27.28
CA PRO A 228 11.95 4.93 28.33
C PRO A 228 13.32 5.42 27.83
N ASN A 229 13.56 5.40 26.52
CA ASN A 229 14.79 5.86 25.88
C ASN A 229 14.56 6.17 24.39
N VAL A 230 15.54 6.82 23.76
CA VAL A 230 15.47 7.21 22.33
C VAL A 230 15.44 6.00 21.39
N LEU A 231 16.08 4.88 21.76
CA LEU A 231 16.02 3.64 20.98
C LEU A 231 14.58 3.14 20.83
N ALA A 232 13.79 3.12 21.90
CA ALA A 232 12.39 2.71 21.87
C ALA A 232 11.54 3.61 20.97
N LEU A 233 11.77 4.92 21.02
CA LEU A 233 11.14 5.89 20.11
C LEU A 233 11.50 5.58 18.64
N ARG A 234 12.79 5.41 18.35
CA ARG A 234 13.29 5.11 17.00
C ARG A 234 12.72 3.80 16.45
N MET A 235 12.71 2.73 17.26
CA MET A 235 12.15 1.44 16.85
C MET A 235 10.65 1.52 16.55
N HIS A 236 9.89 2.32 17.33
CA HIS A 236 8.47 2.50 17.06
C HIS A 236 8.22 3.24 15.73
N ILE A 237 8.96 4.33 15.46
CA ILE A 237 8.88 5.05 14.18
C ILE A 237 9.22 4.13 13.00
N GLN A 238 10.29 3.34 13.11
CA GLN A 238 10.69 2.38 12.07
C GLN A 238 9.62 1.29 11.85
N SER A 239 9.01 0.78 12.92
CA SER A 239 7.95 -0.22 12.83
C SER A 239 6.72 0.30 12.10
N LEU A 240 6.28 1.53 12.41
CA LEU A 240 5.17 2.18 11.72
C LEU A 240 5.46 2.39 10.23
N HIS A 241 6.67 2.81 9.90
CA HIS A 241 7.09 2.96 8.50
C HIS A 241 7.07 1.64 7.74
N ARG A 242 7.59 0.55 8.32
CA ARG A 242 7.56 -0.79 7.72
C ARG A 242 6.13 -1.29 7.51
N ARG A 243 5.25 -1.09 8.48
CA ARG A 243 3.82 -1.48 8.37
C ARG A 243 3.12 -0.74 7.24
N LEU A 244 3.39 0.56 7.07
CA LEU A 244 2.83 1.35 5.97
C LEU A 244 3.34 0.88 4.60
N ILE A 245 4.63 0.56 4.48
CA ILE A 245 5.19 -0.03 3.25
C ILE A 245 4.49 -1.36 2.94
N ALA A 246 4.39 -2.26 3.93
CA ALA A 246 3.74 -3.55 3.76
C ALA A 246 2.27 -3.42 3.33
N LEU A 247 1.53 -2.49 3.93
CA LEU A 247 0.13 -2.22 3.55
C LEU A 247 0.03 -1.72 2.10
N ASN A 248 0.90 -0.81 1.68
CA ASN A 248 0.92 -0.29 0.32
C ASN A 248 1.27 -1.39 -0.70
N CYS A 249 2.22 -2.27 -0.38
CA CYS A 249 2.54 -3.43 -1.22
C CYS A 249 1.35 -4.39 -1.36
N LEU A 250 0.63 -4.66 -0.26
CA LEU A 250 -0.54 -5.52 -0.27
C LEU A 250 -1.70 -4.93 -1.09
N LEU A 251 -1.93 -3.62 -0.99
CA LEU A 251 -2.90 -2.90 -1.81
C LEU A 251 -2.52 -2.95 -3.30
N ALA A 252 -1.25 -2.74 -3.64
CA ALA A 252 -0.77 -2.84 -5.02
C ALA A 252 -0.98 -4.27 -5.58
N PHE A 253 -0.71 -5.30 -4.79
CA PHE A 253 -0.94 -6.69 -5.19
C PHE A 253 -2.43 -6.98 -5.43
N LEU A 254 -3.32 -6.47 -4.56
CA LEU A 254 -4.77 -6.57 -4.74
C LEU A 254 -5.23 -5.90 -6.04
N VAL A 255 -4.73 -4.69 -6.35
CA VAL A 255 -5.07 -3.96 -7.58
C VAL A 255 -4.60 -4.72 -8.82
N LEU A 256 -3.38 -5.24 -8.81
CA LEU A 256 -2.84 -6.05 -9.91
C LEU A 256 -3.66 -7.34 -10.08
N GLY A 257 -4.03 -8.00 -8.98
CA GLY A 257 -4.86 -9.20 -9.00
C GLY A 257 -6.24 -8.95 -9.59
N THR A 258 -6.94 -7.91 -9.15
CA THR A 258 -8.29 -7.58 -9.68
C THR A 258 -8.23 -7.15 -11.13
N SER A 259 -7.25 -6.35 -11.53
CA SER A 259 -7.03 -5.98 -12.93
C SER A 259 -6.73 -7.20 -13.81
N GLY A 260 -5.94 -8.15 -13.31
CA GLY A 260 -5.69 -9.43 -13.97
C GLY A 260 -6.97 -10.25 -14.17
N ILE A 261 -7.84 -10.33 -13.16
CA ILE A 261 -9.14 -11.02 -13.25
C ILE A 261 -10.05 -10.35 -14.30
N VAL A 262 -10.14 -9.02 -14.30
CA VAL A 262 -10.93 -8.27 -15.30
C VAL A 262 -10.43 -8.54 -16.71
N LEU A 263 -9.11 -8.49 -16.91
CA LEU A 263 -8.50 -8.78 -18.21
C LEU A 263 -8.75 -10.22 -18.65
N TYR A 264 -8.59 -11.18 -17.73
CA TYR A 264 -8.89 -12.59 -17.99
C TYR A 264 -10.33 -12.79 -18.44
N ASN A 265 -11.30 -12.21 -17.73
CA ASN A 265 -12.71 -12.31 -18.09
C ASN A 265 -12.99 -11.71 -19.48
N LYS A 266 -12.39 -10.55 -19.80
CA LYS A 266 -12.56 -9.89 -21.11
C LYS A 266 -11.98 -10.71 -22.27
N VAL A 267 -10.86 -11.40 -22.06
CA VAL A 267 -10.18 -12.17 -23.11
C VAL A 267 -10.78 -13.57 -23.29
N VAL A 268 -11.17 -14.23 -22.19
CA VAL A 268 -11.56 -15.65 -22.19
C VAL A 268 -13.07 -15.87 -22.26
N LYS A 269 -13.88 -14.89 -21.85
CA LYS A 269 -15.36 -14.95 -21.93
C LYS A 269 -15.92 -13.76 -22.71
N PRO A 270 -15.88 -13.75 -24.06
CA PRO A 270 -16.59 -12.73 -24.80
C PRO A 270 -18.10 -12.83 -24.53
N GLU A 271 -18.76 -11.71 -24.28
CA GLU A 271 -20.23 -11.63 -24.24
C GLU A 271 -20.76 -12.05 -25.61
N ILE A 272 -21.52 -13.15 -25.64
CA ILE A 272 -22.22 -13.58 -26.84
C ILE A 272 -23.54 -12.80 -26.88
N LEU A 273 -23.58 -11.72 -27.66
CA LEU A 273 -24.78 -10.93 -27.89
C LEU A 273 -25.57 -11.56 -29.06
N TYR A 274 -26.67 -12.25 -28.77
CA TYR A 274 -27.71 -12.51 -29.76
C TYR A 274 -28.99 -11.86 -29.23
N ASP A 275 -29.46 -10.79 -29.87
CA ASP A 275 -30.75 -10.18 -29.52
C ASP A 275 -31.90 -10.98 -30.14
N VAL A 276 -32.98 -11.18 -29.39
CA VAL A 276 -34.22 -11.78 -29.91
C VAL A 276 -34.83 -10.81 -30.91
N VAL A 277 -34.93 -11.23 -32.17
CA VAL A 277 -35.40 -10.39 -33.29
C VAL A 277 -36.92 -10.48 -33.45
N ALA A 278 -37.54 -11.59 -33.03
CA ALA A 278 -38.98 -11.74 -32.95
C ALA A 278 -39.38 -12.74 -31.84
N GLN A 279 -40.45 -12.44 -31.10
CA GLN A 279 -41.06 -13.37 -30.15
C GLN A 279 -42.58 -13.28 -30.30
N PHE A 280 -43.23 -14.42 -30.48
CA PHE A 280 -44.66 -14.47 -30.75
C PHE A 280 -45.28 -15.82 -30.39
N THR A 281 -46.60 -15.82 -30.19
CA THR A 281 -47.39 -17.02 -29.86
C THR A 281 -48.34 -17.34 -31.01
N VAL A 282 -48.39 -18.61 -31.45
CA VAL A 282 -49.38 -19.11 -32.41
C VAL A 282 -49.99 -20.40 -31.89
N GLY A 283 -51.29 -20.36 -31.62
CA GLY A 283 -51.98 -21.45 -30.92
C GLY A 283 -51.42 -21.60 -29.50
N ASN A 284 -51.03 -22.82 -29.15
CA ASN A 284 -50.53 -23.15 -27.81
C ASN A 284 -49.00 -23.21 -27.73
N LEU A 285 -48.31 -22.63 -28.71
CA LEU A 285 -46.85 -22.64 -28.82
C LEU A 285 -46.31 -21.21 -28.86
N GLU A 286 -45.25 -20.98 -28.11
CA GLU A 286 -44.44 -19.76 -28.13
C GLU A 286 -43.19 -19.99 -28.99
N TYR A 287 -42.82 -18.97 -29.77
CA TYR A 287 -41.71 -19.02 -30.71
C TYR A 287 -40.78 -17.83 -30.49
N LYS A 288 -39.47 -18.06 -30.51
CA LYS A 288 -38.44 -17.00 -30.51
C LYS A 288 -37.52 -17.14 -31.70
N SER A 289 -37.33 -16.04 -32.43
CA SER A 289 -36.39 -15.96 -33.56
C SER A 289 -35.22 -15.08 -33.20
N TRP A 290 -34.02 -15.58 -33.48
CA TRP A 290 -32.76 -14.87 -33.36
C TRP A 290 -32.28 -14.31 -34.72
N GLY A 291 -33.16 -14.32 -35.73
CA GLY A 291 -32.87 -13.95 -37.12
C GLY A 291 -32.87 -15.13 -38.10
N GLY A 292 -32.77 -14.84 -39.40
CA GLY A 292 -32.57 -15.85 -40.45
C GLY A 292 -33.78 -16.76 -40.77
N GLY A 293 -34.99 -16.45 -40.31
CA GLY A 293 -36.20 -17.23 -40.59
C GLY A 293 -36.28 -18.57 -39.84
N LEU A 294 -35.48 -18.73 -38.78
CA LEU A 294 -35.52 -19.87 -37.86
C LEU A 294 -36.14 -19.44 -36.53
N VAL A 295 -36.82 -20.37 -35.86
CA VAL A 295 -37.39 -20.16 -34.53
C VAL A 295 -37.08 -21.34 -33.60
N THR A 296 -36.87 -21.02 -32.32
CA THR A 296 -37.04 -21.96 -31.22
C THR A 296 -38.53 -22.09 -30.91
N VAL A 297 -38.94 -23.19 -30.29
CA VAL A 297 -40.32 -23.39 -29.84
C VAL A 297 -40.38 -23.89 -28.40
N SER A 298 -41.38 -23.42 -27.66
CA SER A 298 -41.78 -23.87 -26.32
C SER A 298 -43.31 -23.91 -26.21
N ALA A 299 -43.82 -24.58 -25.18
CA ALA A 299 -45.24 -24.51 -24.85
C ALA A 299 -45.61 -23.15 -24.30
N ALA A 300 -46.72 -22.59 -24.78
CA ALA A 300 -47.28 -21.34 -24.26
C ALA A 300 -48.17 -21.56 -23.01
N ASN A 301 -48.54 -22.82 -22.72
CA ASN A 301 -49.32 -23.22 -21.55
C ASN A 301 -48.97 -24.66 -21.12
N ASP A 302 -49.41 -25.07 -19.96
CA ASP A 302 -49.11 -26.36 -19.33
C ASP A 302 -50.32 -27.31 -19.24
N ARG A 303 -51.40 -27.02 -19.96
CA ARG A 303 -52.70 -27.71 -19.86
C ARG A 303 -52.94 -28.73 -20.97
N ASP A 304 -52.16 -28.68 -22.04
CA ASP A 304 -52.32 -29.56 -23.19
C ASP A 304 -51.81 -30.98 -22.93
N SER A 305 -52.67 -31.98 -23.18
CA SER A 305 -52.23 -33.38 -23.08
C SER A 305 -51.48 -33.88 -24.32
N VAL A 306 -51.65 -33.19 -25.45
CA VAL A 306 -51.00 -33.49 -26.72
C VAL A 306 -50.50 -32.19 -27.32
N ILE A 307 -49.20 -32.13 -27.62
CA ILE A 307 -48.57 -31.00 -28.30
C ILE A 307 -48.09 -31.45 -29.68
N GLU A 308 -48.56 -30.78 -30.72
CA GLU A 308 -48.07 -30.97 -32.08
C GLU A 308 -47.28 -29.76 -32.58
N ILE A 309 -46.01 -30.00 -32.89
CA ILE A 309 -45.10 -28.95 -33.32
C ILE A 309 -45.10 -28.88 -34.85
N PRO A 310 -45.47 -27.74 -35.45
CA PRO A 310 -45.44 -27.58 -36.90
C PRO A 310 -44.00 -27.44 -37.42
N ALA A 311 -43.72 -27.91 -38.64
CA ALA A 311 -42.40 -27.71 -39.25
C ALA A 311 -42.11 -26.22 -39.58
N THR A 312 -43.16 -25.47 -39.88
CA THR A 312 -43.10 -24.04 -40.18
C THR A 312 -44.29 -23.31 -39.60
N VAL A 313 -44.07 -22.07 -39.14
CA VAL A 313 -45.11 -21.18 -38.63
C VAL A 313 -45.08 -19.86 -39.41
N LYS A 314 -46.24 -19.32 -39.79
CA LYS A 314 -46.33 -18.00 -40.42
C LYS A 314 -46.73 -16.96 -39.38
N TYR A 315 -45.98 -15.86 -39.31
CA TYR A 315 -46.27 -14.74 -38.43
C TYR A 315 -45.95 -13.43 -39.17
N GLN A 316 -46.91 -12.50 -39.19
CA GLN A 316 -46.79 -11.19 -39.87
C GLN A 316 -46.28 -11.28 -41.33
N GLY A 317 -46.76 -12.28 -42.09
CA GLY A 317 -46.36 -12.47 -43.49
C GLY A 317 -45.01 -13.16 -43.71
N VAL A 318 -44.23 -13.41 -42.66
CA VAL A 318 -42.96 -14.15 -42.71
C VAL A 318 -43.18 -15.61 -42.32
N SER A 319 -42.55 -16.54 -43.04
CA SER A 319 -42.57 -17.96 -42.72
C SER A 319 -41.30 -18.35 -41.97
N TYR A 320 -41.45 -18.80 -40.73
CA TYR A 320 -40.37 -19.29 -39.89
C TYR A 320 -40.34 -20.82 -39.88
N ARG A 321 -39.15 -21.40 -39.82
CA ARG A 321 -38.95 -22.85 -39.65
C ARG A 321 -38.60 -23.14 -38.20
N VAL A 322 -39.28 -24.12 -37.62
CA VAL A 322 -38.94 -24.60 -36.28
C VAL A 322 -37.67 -25.42 -36.39
N ASP A 323 -36.58 -24.90 -35.85
CA ASP A 323 -35.25 -25.51 -35.93
C ASP A 323 -34.75 -26.03 -34.59
N GLU A 324 -35.34 -25.57 -33.49
CA GLU A 324 -34.88 -25.90 -32.15
C GLU A 324 -36.05 -25.98 -31.15
N LEU A 325 -36.00 -26.95 -30.24
CA LEU A 325 -36.78 -26.93 -29.00
C LEU A 325 -35.95 -26.23 -27.93
N GLU A 326 -36.49 -25.15 -27.35
CA GLU A 326 -35.78 -24.32 -26.38
C GLU A 326 -35.46 -25.08 -25.08
N ASP A 327 -34.50 -24.57 -24.29
CA ASP A 327 -34.26 -25.08 -22.94
C ASP A 327 -35.57 -25.05 -22.15
N SER A 328 -35.93 -26.18 -21.53
CA SER A 328 -37.16 -26.31 -20.75
C SER A 328 -38.45 -26.11 -21.56
N ALA A 329 -38.42 -26.28 -22.90
CA ALA A 329 -39.54 -26.00 -23.80
C ALA A 329 -40.89 -26.64 -23.40
N PHE A 330 -40.87 -27.82 -22.80
CA PHE A 330 -42.04 -28.56 -22.33
C PHE A 330 -41.85 -29.09 -20.90
N ALA A 331 -41.05 -28.38 -20.10
CA ALA A 331 -40.78 -28.72 -18.71
C ALA A 331 -41.98 -28.35 -17.82
N VAL A 332 -42.08 -29.00 -16.65
CA VAL A 332 -43.10 -28.75 -15.63
C VAL A 332 -44.52 -28.79 -16.23
N HIS A 333 -44.76 -29.74 -17.14
CA HIS A 333 -46.00 -29.86 -17.87
C HIS A 333 -46.78 -31.09 -17.38
N PRO A 334 -47.62 -30.95 -16.32
CA PRO A 334 -48.19 -32.10 -15.61
C PRO A 334 -49.17 -32.91 -16.44
N PHE A 335 -49.82 -32.31 -17.44
CA PHE A 335 -50.82 -33.01 -18.27
C PHE A 335 -50.26 -33.59 -19.57
N LEU A 336 -49.00 -33.29 -19.92
CA LEU A 336 -48.41 -33.66 -21.20
C LEU A 336 -48.25 -35.18 -21.30
N LYS A 337 -48.95 -35.80 -22.26
CA LYS A 337 -48.87 -37.24 -22.54
C LYS A 337 -48.17 -37.55 -23.86
N ARG A 338 -48.31 -36.67 -24.85
CA ARG A 338 -47.80 -36.90 -26.19
C ARG A 338 -47.20 -35.64 -26.79
N VAL A 339 -46.06 -35.78 -27.44
CA VAL A 339 -45.46 -34.74 -28.27
C VAL A 339 -45.23 -35.25 -29.69
N VAL A 340 -45.65 -34.47 -30.68
CA VAL A 340 -45.41 -34.75 -32.10
C VAL A 340 -44.39 -33.74 -32.62
N MET A 341 -43.20 -34.24 -32.93
CA MET A 341 -42.07 -33.46 -33.43
C MET A 341 -42.28 -33.02 -34.87
N PRO A 342 -41.73 -31.85 -35.27
CA PRO A 342 -41.86 -31.36 -36.64
C PRO A 342 -41.10 -32.26 -37.63
N ASP A 343 -41.50 -32.22 -38.90
CA ASP A 343 -40.74 -32.85 -39.98
C ASP A 343 -39.55 -31.97 -40.35
N ASN A 344 -38.50 -31.99 -39.51
CA ASN A 344 -37.25 -31.27 -39.75
C ASN A 344 -36.04 -32.18 -39.44
N PRO A 345 -35.25 -32.58 -40.46
CA PRO A 345 -34.08 -33.44 -40.26
C PRO A 345 -32.90 -32.74 -39.55
N LYS A 346 -32.99 -31.43 -39.33
CA LYS A 346 -31.99 -30.62 -38.63
C LYS A 346 -32.48 -30.14 -37.26
N LEU A 347 -33.62 -30.62 -36.77
CA LEU A 347 -34.16 -30.21 -35.48
C LEU A 347 -33.14 -30.42 -34.36
N HIS A 348 -32.92 -29.38 -33.57
CA HIS A 348 -32.11 -29.37 -32.37
C HIS A 348 -32.98 -29.47 -31.12
N VAL A 349 -32.57 -30.26 -30.13
CA VAL A 349 -33.26 -30.40 -28.84
C VAL A 349 -32.32 -29.92 -27.74
N MET A 350 -32.72 -28.88 -27.02
CA MET A 350 -31.94 -28.32 -25.91
C MET A 350 -32.15 -29.10 -24.60
N LYS A 351 -31.45 -28.71 -23.55
CA LYS A 351 -31.54 -29.34 -22.23
C LYS A 351 -32.91 -29.11 -21.56
N HIS A 352 -33.25 -29.99 -20.63
CA HIS A 352 -34.43 -29.96 -19.76
C HIS A 352 -35.79 -29.91 -20.46
N VAL A 353 -35.85 -30.22 -21.76
CA VAL A 353 -37.05 -30.03 -22.58
C VAL A 353 -38.29 -30.72 -21.99
N PHE A 354 -38.14 -31.82 -21.26
CA PHE A 354 -39.26 -32.55 -20.63
C PHE A 354 -39.13 -32.69 -19.11
N ASP A 355 -38.24 -31.94 -18.47
CA ASP A 355 -37.99 -32.06 -17.03
C ASP A 355 -39.24 -31.71 -16.23
N GLY A 356 -39.61 -32.55 -15.26
CA GLY A 356 -40.82 -32.32 -14.46
C GLY A 356 -42.14 -32.53 -15.22
N SER A 357 -42.13 -33.24 -16.35
CA SER A 357 -43.33 -33.64 -17.11
C SER A 357 -43.61 -35.14 -16.95
N PRO A 358 -44.11 -35.58 -15.77
CA PRO A 358 -44.11 -36.99 -15.36
C PRO A 358 -45.04 -37.87 -16.18
N ASN A 359 -46.04 -37.29 -16.86
CA ASN A 359 -47.07 -38.01 -17.58
C ASN A 359 -46.74 -38.22 -19.06
N LEU A 360 -45.55 -37.84 -19.52
CA LEU A 360 -45.15 -38.06 -20.91
C LEU A 360 -45.07 -39.58 -21.18
N GLU A 361 -45.89 -40.03 -22.13
CA GLU A 361 -46.04 -41.44 -22.49
C GLU A 361 -45.44 -41.73 -23.87
N SER A 362 -45.51 -40.78 -24.81
CA SER A 362 -45.08 -41.01 -26.19
C SER A 362 -44.52 -39.78 -26.90
N ILE A 363 -43.54 -40.00 -27.77
CA ILE A 363 -43.00 -38.98 -28.67
C ILE A 363 -43.09 -39.51 -30.11
N TYR A 364 -43.75 -38.74 -30.98
CA TYR A 364 -43.89 -39.07 -32.38
C TYR A 364 -42.92 -38.23 -33.20
N PHE A 365 -42.09 -38.88 -34.01
CA PHE A 365 -41.20 -38.21 -34.94
C PHE A 365 -41.78 -38.26 -36.35
N ARG A 366 -41.90 -37.10 -36.99
CA ARG A 366 -42.30 -37.00 -38.40
C ARG A 366 -41.12 -37.20 -39.37
N SER A 367 -39.91 -36.87 -38.93
CA SER A 367 -38.69 -37.02 -39.73
C SER A 367 -38.10 -38.42 -39.65
N LYS A 368 -37.50 -38.90 -40.74
CA LYS A 368 -36.72 -40.15 -40.75
C LYS A 368 -35.34 -39.99 -40.09
N THR A 369 -34.88 -38.75 -39.92
CA THR A 369 -33.60 -38.43 -39.31
C THR A 369 -33.82 -38.06 -37.84
N PRO A 370 -33.14 -38.71 -36.88
CA PRO A 370 -33.25 -38.38 -35.46
C PRO A 370 -32.84 -36.92 -35.18
N PRO A 371 -33.56 -36.19 -34.31
CA PRO A 371 -33.15 -34.86 -33.90
C PRO A 371 -31.77 -34.86 -33.23
N ARG A 372 -31.04 -33.76 -33.41
CA ARG A 372 -29.73 -33.54 -32.80
C ARG A 372 -29.90 -33.03 -31.38
N LEU A 373 -29.03 -33.47 -30.48
CA LEU A 373 -29.00 -32.96 -29.11
C LEU A 373 -28.04 -31.78 -29.05
N GLY A 374 -28.52 -30.64 -28.59
CA GLY A 374 -27.72 -29.42 -28.54
C GLY A 374 -27.33 -28.92 -29.92
N ASN A 375 -26.46 -27.92 -29.97
CA ASN A 375 -25.92 -27.34 -31.19
C ASN A 375 -24.40 -27.12 -31.06
N ALA A 376 -23.78 -26.43 -32.03
CA ALA A 376 -22.32 -26.23 -32.01
C ALA A 376 -21.81 -25.42 -30.81
N ILE A 377 -22.70 -24.64 -30.18
CA ILE A 377 -22.40 -23.77 -29.04
C ILE A 377 -22.74 -24.50 -27.73
N TRP A 378 -23.93 -25.09 -27.65
CA TRP A 378 -24.44 -25.76 -26.46
C TRP A 378 -24.43 -27.27 -26.62
N LYS A 379 -23.50 -27.94 -25.95
CA LYS A 379 -23.43 -29.40 -25.91
C LYS A 379 -24.50 -29.94 -24.96
N VAL A 380 -25.32 -30.86 -25.44
CA VAL A 380 -26.42 -31.50 -24.69
C VAL A 380 -26.31 -33.01 -24.85
N THR A 381 -26.57 -33.74 -23.78
CA THR A 381 -26.64 -35.20 -23.75
C THR A 381 -28.07 -35.67 -23.48
N MET A 382 -28.36 -36.96 -23.67
CA MET A 382 -29.71 -37.49 -23.38
C MET A 382 -30.08 -37.38 -21.90
N ASP A 383 -29.09 -37.42 -20.99
CA ASP A 383 -29.32 -37.30 -19.55
C ASP A 383 -29.66 -35.87 -19.13
N ASP A 384 -29.34 -34.87 -19.96
CA ASP A 384 -29.76 -33.49 -19.74
C ASP A 384 -31.23 -33.25 -20.18
N ILE A 385 -31.87 -34.19 -20.87
CA ILE A 385 -33.23 -34.05 -21.44
C ILE A 385 -34.23 -34.98 -20.76
N PHE A 386 -33.77 -36.17 -20.36
CA PHE A 386 -34.61 -37.22 -19.79
C PHE A 386 -33.96 -37.85 -18.57
N GLU A 387 -34.77 -38.02 -17.52
CA GLU A 387 -34.41 -38.85 -16.38
C GLU A 387 -34.26 -40.34 -16.77
N ALA A 388 -33.46 -41.08 -16.00
CA ALA A 388 -33.15 -42.49 -16.29
C ALA A 388 -34.40 -43.40 -16.42
N LEU A 389 -35.47 -43.12 -15.69
CA LEU A 389 -36.72 -43.89 -15.75
C LEU A 389 -37.49 -43.69 -17.07
N SER A 390 -37.33 -42.52 -17.71
CA SER A 390 -38.04 -42.16 -18.94
C SER A 390 -37.70 -43.10 -20.10
N PHE A 391 -36.46 -43.60 -20.17
CA PHE A 391 -36.01 -44.52 -21.23
C PHE A 391 -36.72 -45.88 -21.26
N ARG A 392 -37.37 -46.26 -20.15
CA ARG A 392 -38.17 -47.51 -20.05
C ARG A 392 -39.68 -47.24 -20.04
N LYS A 393 -40.10 -45.98 -19.97
CA LYS A 393 -41.51 -45.59 -19.88
C LYS A 393 -42.05 -45.04 -21.20
N ILE A 394 -41.29 -44.18 -21.86
CA ILE A 394 -41.73 -43.45 -23.04
C ILE A 394 -41.57 -44.31 -24.30
N VAL A 395 -42.60 -44.29 -25.15
CA VAL A 395 -42.58 -44.94 -26.47
C VAL A 395 -42.22 -43.91 -27.54
N LEU A 396 -41.17 -44.20 -28.32
CA LEU A 396 -40.83 -43.42 -29.50
C LEU A 396 -41.51 -44.01 -30.73
N TYR A 397 -42.36 -43.23 -31.38
CA TYR A 397 -42.96 -43.57 -32.66
C TYR A 397 -42.15 -42.91 -33.77
N VAL A 398 -41.55 -43.70 -34.66
CA VAL A 398 -40.67 -43.22 -35.74
C VAL A 398 -41.23 -43.63 -37.11
N PRO A 399 -40.95 -42.90 -38.21
CA PRO A 399 -41.49 -43.26 -39.52
C PRO A 399 -40.99 -44.63 -40.00
N LYS A 400 -41.81 -45.36 -40.76
CA LYS A 400 -41.42 -46.64 -41.37
C LYS A 400 -40.09 -46.55 -42.16
N GLY A 401 -39.20 -47.50 -41.88
CA GLY A 401 -37.86 -47.58 -42.47
C GLY A 401 -36.83 -46.63 -41.85
N SER A 402 -37.07 -46.12 -40.63
CA SER A 402 -36.13 -45.23 -39.92
C SER A 402 -35.67 -45.76 -38.56
N LYS A 403 -36.22 -46.88 -38.08
CA LYS A 403 -35.90 -47.45 -36.76
C LYS A 403 -34.40 -47.62 -36.53
N ASP A 404 -33.68 -48.16 -37.51
CA ASP A 404 -32.22 -48.37 -37.40
C ASP A 404 -31.44 -47.07 -37.19
N ALA A 405 -31.86 -45.97 -37.84
CA ALA A 405 -31.23 -44.67 -37.69
C ALA A 405 -31.42 -44.12 -36.26
N TYR A 406 -32.62 -44.28 -35.69
CA TYR A 406 -32.90 -43.90 -34.31
C TYR A 406 -32.14 -44.76 -33.31
N CYS A 407 -32.11 -46.08 -33.49
CA CYS A 407 -31.38 -47.02 -32.62
C CYS A 407 -29.86 -46.74 -32.57
N ARG A 408 -29.26 -46.25 -33.67
CA ARG A 408 -27.82 -45.91 -33.73
C ARG A 408 -27.51 -44.49 -33.25
N SER A 409 -28.54 -43.69 -32.97
CA SER A 409 -28.40 -42.33 -32.46
C SER A 409 -28.48 -42.31 -30.92
N PRO A 410 -28.27 -41.16 -30.26
CA PRO A 410 -28.53 -41.04 -28.82
C PRO A 410 -29.96 -41.47 -28.40
N TRP A 411 -30.94 -41.35 -29.30
CA TRP A 411 -32.32 -41.80 -29.09
C TRP A 411 -32.47 -43.33 -28.97
N GLY A 412 -31.44 -44.10 -29.33
CA GLY A 412 -31.40 -45.56 -29.16
C GLY A 412 -31.38 -46.04 -27.71
N ARG A 413 -31.25 -45.12 -26.74
CA ARG A 413 -31.38 -45.43 -25.30
C ARG A 413 -32.80 -45.83 -24.90
N PHE A 414 -33.82 -45.44 -25.68
CA PHE A 414 -35.21 -45.81 -25.38
C PHE A 414 -35.50 -47.27 -25.71
N THR A 415 -36.17 -47.95 -24.78
CA THR A 415 -36.48 -49.38 -24.89
C THR A 415 -37.52 -49.64 -25.99
N TYR A 416 -38.48 -48.72 -26.15
CA TYR A 416 -39.61 -48.88 -27.06
C TYR A 416 -39.51 -47.89 -28.23
N ILE A 417 -38.98 -48.37 -29.36
CA ILE A 417 -38.96 -47.65 -30.64
C ILE A 417 -39.81 -48.42 -31.65
N VAL A 418 -40.94 -47.83 -32.03
CA VAL A 418 -42.00 -48.44 -32.85
C VAL A 418 -42.12 -47.67 -34.16
N GLU A 419 -42.14 -48.40 -35.28
CA GLU A 419 -42.41 -47.78 -36.58
C GLU A 419 -43.91 -47.59 -36.79
N PHE A 420 -44.31 -46.44 -37.35
CA PHE A 420 -45.69 -46.18 -37.73
C PHE A 420 -45.80 -45.77 -39.22
N GLU A 421 -46.94 -46.08 -39.83
CA GLU A 421 -47.33 -45.55 -41.14
C GLU A 421 -48.05 -44.21 -40.95
N LYS A 422 -47.66 -43.20 -41.74
CA LYS A 422 -48.15 -41.82 -41.65
C LYS A 422 -49.64 -41.72 -41.94
#